data_AF-A0A5M8P0W6-F1
#
_entry.id   AF-A0A5M8P0W6-F1
#
_cell.length_a   1.000
_cell.length_b   1.000
_cell.length_c   1.000
_cell.angle_alpha   90.00
_cell.angle_beta   90.00
_cell.angle_gamma   90.00
#
_symmetry.space_group_name_H-M   'P 1'
#
loop_
_entity.id
_entity.type
_entity.pdbx_description
1 polymer ?
#
loop_
_entity_poly.entity_id
_entity_poly.type
_entity_poly.pdbx_seq_one_letter_code
_entity_poly.pdbx_strand_id
1 'polypeptide(L)'
;MIKRLFFSLLLLVFVCSTGQAQVVIGDLKDPETFSILELVSPAGGMGTGLVHPKMTTVQRKTLTAHLTSTEEAAALGLTIYNTDTGNLEFYQGKGVWLPLGNKAMIPSEIAIDANVSIRAYDPQMDGSLSDGTPGKQRYDIAQTDGDPGGNCGVIGAGRASDFGNFSGNDLKKYYVVEFPNATDYSHLRVAKGQYTVDIVTKIEGEKENTLSNKELISVTFNANLKDIAKGTTEFSALKTTIYAIFVNKDGDFRKAEYELSVMDCLGCGVHLTNQWLPVGCYNLGVIPGTIAPDDPDSGNGSALYQWGRISDGHETATKTYQPFVALGEITFPTAPLDSLTVHGQPSGQRAGKLILSSAESEPYFGADWSTQHHSALWGDGSQNLHVNKSVNDPCPLGFKIPALQEMEQIALQMELNPAQTGWVNKNAGDRLFIPFTSYISQNGIVNEQSQDNSFYWTATNDASATHNDAAWIFAYSRNSSSTAAGSIAKACAIPVRCIGELTINK
;
A
#
# COMPACT_ATOMS: atom_id res chain seq x y z
N MET A 1 -47.21 -69.29 -16.62
CA MET A 1 -47.91 -68.31 -15.74
C MET A 1 -46.95 -67.52 -14.85
N ILE A 2 -46.01 -68.16 -14.15
CA ILE A 2 -45.07 -67.51 -13.20
C ILE A 2 -44.22 -66.37 -13.79
N LYS A 3 -43.71 -66.49 -15.02
CA LYS A 3 -42.90 -65.43 -15.66
C LYS A 3 -43.66 -64.12 -15.92
N ARG A 4 -44.98 -64.19 -16.20
CA ARG A 4 -45.80 -62.99 -16.42
C ARG A 4 -46.14 -62.30 -15.09
N LEU A 5 -46.37 -63.08 -14.03
CA LEU A 5 -46.61 -62.54 -12.68
C LEU A 5 -45.37 -61.82 -12.13
N PHE A 6 -44.18 -62.38 -12.35
CA PHE A 6 -42.93 -61.76 -11.91
C PHE A 6 -42.62 -60.45 -12.66
N PHE A 7 -42.89 -60.41 -13.97
CA PHE A 7 -42.69 -59.20 -14.77
C PHE A 7 -43.69 -58.09 -14.41
N SER A 8 -44.95 -58.44 -14.13
CA SER A 8 -45.95 -57.47 -13.65
C SER A 8 -45.63 -56.95 -12.25
N LEU A 9 -45.10 -57.78 -11.35
CA LEU A 9 -44.68 -57.35 -10.02
C LEU A 9 -43.44 -56.43 -10.08
N LEU A 10 -42.46 -56.75 -10.94
CA LEU A 10 -41.27 -55.93 -11.15
C LEU A 10 -41.62 -54.56 -11.76
N LEU A 11 -42.59 -54.53 -12.68
CA LEU A 11 -43.11 -53.28 -13.26
C LEU A 11 -43.84 -52.43 -12.21
N LEU A 12 -44.59 -53.06 -11.28
CA LEU A 12 -45.26 -52.36 -10.19
C LEU A 12 -44.26 -51.72 -9.19
N VAL A 13 -43.14 -52.38 -8.92
CA VAL A 13 -42.06 -51.86 -8.06
C VAL A 13 -41.34 -50.68 -8.71
N PHE A 14 -41.19 -50.67 -10.05
CA PHE A 14 -40.57 -49.56 -10.77
C PHE A 14 -41.48 -48.33 -10.95
N VAL A 15 -42.80 -48.50 -10.93
CA VAL A 15 -43.75 -47.37 -11.02
C VAL A 15 -43.92 -46.67 -9.66
N CYS A 16 -43.63 -47.35 -8.54
CA CYS A 16 -43.70 -46.77 -7.20
C CYS A 16 -42.40 -46.06 -6.74
N SER A 17 -41.31 -46.08 -7.52
CA SER A 17 -40.00 -45.58 -7.06
C SER A 17 -39.71 -44.10 -7.34
N THR A 18 -40.67 -43.34 -7.89
CA THR A 18 -40.53 -41.89 -8.11
C THR A 18 -41.35 -41.03 -7.14
N GLY A 19 -41.84 -41.61 -6.03
CA GLY A 19 -42.52 -40.83 -5.00
C GLY A 19 -41.55 -39.85 -4.34
N GLN A 20 -41.56 -38.59 -4.77
CA GLN A 20 -40.92 -37.53 -4.00
C GLN A 20 -41.72 -37.38 -2.71
N ALA A 21 -41.13 -37.77 -1.59
CA ALA A 21 -41.74 -37.63 -0.28
C ALA A 21 -41.72 -36.15 0.11
N GLN A 22 -42.80 -35.44 -0.23
CA GLN A 22 -43.08 -34.13 0.34
C GLN A 22 -43.76 -34.32 1.69
N VAL A 23 -43.36 -33.55 2.69
CA VAL A 23 -43.84 -33.69 4.06
C VAL A 23 -44.54 -32.41 4.50
N VAL A 24 -45.79 -32.52 4.95
CA VAL A 24 -46.42 -31.47 5.76
C VAL A 24 -46.35 -31.87 7.23
N ILE A 25 -45.85 -30.98 8.07
CA ILE A 25 -45.88 -31.16 9.52
C ILE A 25 -46.82 -30.11 10.11
N GLY A 26 -47.81 -30.58 10.88
CA GLY A 26 -48.71 -29.73 11.66
C GLY A 26 -50.06 -29.40 11.02
N ASP A 27 -50.36 -29.96 9.84
CA ASP A 27 -51.70 -29.98 9.26
C ASP A 27 -51.92 -31.25 8.42
N LEU A 28 -53.17 -31.63 8.19
CA LEU A 28 -53.59 -32.76 7.37
C LEU A 28 -53.99 -32.29 5.97
N LYS A 29 -53.08 -31.56 5.31
CA LYS A 29 -53.23 -31.17 3.90
C LYS A 29 -52.13 -31.77 3.04
N ASP A 30 -52.43 -31.89 1.75
CA ASP A 30 -51.40 -32.22 0.77
C ASP A 30 -50.35 -31.10 0.74
N PRO A 31 -49.04 -31.43 0.66
CA PRO A 31 -47.99 -30.43 0.52
C PRO A 31 -48.22 -29.58 -0.72
N GLU A 32 -47.92 -28.29 -0.62
CA GLU A 32 -47.89 -27.45 -1.82
C GLU A 32 -46.90 -28.02 -2.85
N THR A 33 -47.25 -27.93 -4.14
CA THR A 33 -46.45 -28.51 -5.24
C THR A 33 -45.01 -27.97 -5.32
N PHE A 34 -44.74 -26.84 -4.68
CA PHE A 34 -43.42 -26.20 -4.59
C PHE A 34 -42.65 -26.49 -3.29
N SER A 35 -43.23 -27.26 -2.37
CA SER A 35 -42.67 -27.48 -1.02
C SER A 35 -42.16 -28.90 -0.85
N ILE A 36 -40.89 -29.09 -0.54
CA ILE A 36 -40.35 -30.39 -0.10
C ILE A 36 -40.72 -30.66 1.38
N LEU A 37 -40.75 -29.59 2.18
CA LEU A 37 -41.19 -29.61 3.58
C LEU A 37 -42.06 -28.36 3.82
N GLU A 38 -43.27 -28.58 4.29
CA GLU A 38 -44.18 -27.53 4.71
C GLU A 38 -44.45 -27.65 6.21
N LEU A 39 -44.26 -26.54 6.93
CA LEU A 39 -44.53 -26.46 8.37
C LEU A 39 -45.77 -25.61 8.55
N VAL A 40 -46.89 -26.25 8.86
CA VAL A 40 -48.15 -25.56 9.17
C VAL A 40 -48.31 -25.53 10.68
N SER A 41 -48.65 -24.37 11.23
CA SER A 41 -48.94 -24.27 12.65
C SER A 41 -50.44 -24.06 12.87
N PRO A 42 -51.11 -24.96 13.61
CA PRO A 42 -52.57 -24.98 13.70
C PRO A 42 -53.17 -23.84 14.54
N ALA A 43 -52.35 -22.98 15.16
CA ALA A 43 -52.82 -21.82 15.91
C ALA A 43 -52.51 -20.54 15.12
N GLY A 44 -53.54 -19.84 14.63
CA GLY A 44 -53.46 -18.55 13.94
C GLY A 44 -52.99 -17.36 14.80
N GLY A 45 -52.12 -17.60 15.79
CA GLY A 45 -51.47 -16.57 16.59
C GLY A 45 -50.09 -16.25 16.02
N MET A 46 -49.76 -14.95 15.95
CA MET A 46 -48.42 -14.47 15.63
C MET A 46 -47.38 -15.14 16.57
N GLY A 47 -46.53 -16.02 16.02
CA GLY A 47 -45.52 -16.74 16.80
C GLY A 47 -45.18 -18.15 16.33
N THR A 48 -45.66 -18.57 15.15
CA THR A 48 -45.52 -19.94 14.69
C THR A 48 -44.67 -20.04 13.43
N GLY A 49 -43.58 -20.81 13.51
CA GLY A 49 -42.60 -20.96 12.44
C GLY A 49 -41.44 -21.87 12.85
N LEU A 50 -40.45 -22.05 11.96
CA LEU A 50 -39.24 -22.82 12.26
C LEU A 50 -38.36 -22.06 13.27
N VAL A 51 -38.31 -22.54 14.51
CA VAL A 51 -37.37 -22.03 15.52
C VAL A 51 -36.04 -22.74 15.34
N HIS A 52 -35.03 -22.01 14.87
CA HIS A 52 -33.67 -22.53 14.76
C HIS A 52 -33.05 -22.68 16.15
N PRO A 53 -32.12 -23.65 16.35
CA PRO A 53 -31.34 -23.76 17.57
C PRO A 53 -30.69 -22.42 17.93
N LYS A 54 -30.96 -21.90 19.13
CA LYS A 54 -30.43 -20.62 19.61
C LYS A 54 -29.14 -20.86 20.40
N MET A 55 -28.04 -20.24 20.00
CA MET A 55 -26.73 -20.43 20.66
C MET A 55 -25.98 -19.11 20.74
N THR A 56 -25.15 -18.92 21.77
CA THR A 56 -24.15 -17.84 21.78
C THR A 56 -22.96 -18.20 20.89
N THR A 57 -22.11 -17.22 20.56
CA THR A 57 -20.85 -17.42 19.82
C THR A 57 -19.92 -18.38 20.55
N VAL A 58 -19.92 -18.36 21.89
CA VAL A 58 -19.13 -19.29 22.70
C VAL A 58 -19.69 -20.71 22.56
N GLN A 59 -21.00 -20.89 22.70
CA GLN A 59 -21.64 -22.20 22.64
C GLN A 59 -21.47 -22.87 21.26
N ARG A 60 -21.62 -22.13 20.15
CA ARG A 60 -21.41 -22.70 18.80
C ARG A 60 -19.96 -23.06 18.51
N LYS A 61 -19.00 -22.32 19.09
CA LYS A 61 -17.57 -22.67 19.00
C LYS A 61 -17.28 -23.95 19.77
N THR A 62 -17.82 -24.09 20.98
CA THR A 62 -17.72 -25.34 21.74
C THR A 62 -18.32 -26.52 20.98
N LEU A 63 -19.50 -26.35 20.36
CA LEU A 63 -20.15 -27.38 19.55
C LEU A 63 -19.22 -27.92 18.44
N THR A 64 -18.52 -27.04 17.74
CA THR A 64 -17.69 -27.42 16.58
C THR A 64 -16.29 -27.85 16.97
N ALA A 65 -15.75 -27.35 18.09
CA ALA A 65 -14.44 -27.75 18.62
C ALA A 65 -14.36 -29.23 19.04
N HIS A 66 -15.50 -29.89 19.26
CA HIS A 66 -15.56 -31.30 19.62
C HIS A 66 -15.75 -32.24 18.42
N LEU A 67 -15.94 -31.71 17.22
CA LEU A 67 -16.15 -32.53 16.03
C LEU A 67 -14.83 -33.15 15.56
N THR A 68 -14.84 -34.45 15.31
CA THR A 68 -13.81 -35.13 14.53
C THR A 68 -13.93 -34.75 13.05
N SER A 69 -12.89 -35.00 12.25
CA SER A 69 -12.90 -34.70 10.80
C SER A 69 -14.07 -35.35 10.04
N THR A 70 -14.48 -36.55 10.44
CA THR A 70 -15.65 -37.23 9.87
C THR A 70 -16.95 -36.55 10.27
N GLU A 71 -17.07 -36.10 11.52
CA GLU A 71 -18.26 -35.39 12.02
C GLU A 71 -18.36 -33.98 11.44
N GLU A 72 -17.23 -33.30 11.20
CA GLU A 72 -17.21 -32.00 10.52
C GLU A 72 -17.80 -32.07 9.12
N ALA A 73 -17.49 -33.13 8.36
CA ALA A 73 -18.04 -33.34 7.02
C ALA A 73 -19.56 -33.62 7.07
N ALA A 74 -20.03 -34.33 8.10
CA ALA A 74 -21.45 -34.60 8.30
C ALA A 74 -22.23 -33.38 8.83
N ALA A 75 -21.55 -32.46 9.51
CA ALA A 75 -22.12 -31.25 10.10
C ALA A 75 -22.31 -30.10 9.09
N LEU A 76 -21.84 -30.23 7.84
CA LEU A 76 -22.00 -29.20 6.81
C LEU A 76 -23.47 -28.84 6.62
N GLY A 77 -23.79 -27.55 6.65
CA GLY A 77 -25.16 -27.04 6.52
C GLY A 77 -25.96 -26.98 7.82
N LEU A 78 -25.38 -27.32 8.98
CA LEU A 78 -26.01 -27.05 10.28
C LEU A 78 -26.38 -25.57 10.40
N THR A 79 -27.64 -25.27 10.69
CA THR A 79 -28.14 -23.91 10.87
C THR A 79 -28.43 -23.59 12.32
N ILE A 80 -28.01 -22.42 12.80
CA ILE A 80 -28.31 -21.91 14.15
C ILE A 80 -28.77 -20.45 14.07
N TYR A 81 -29.45 -19.97 15.11
CA TYR A 81 -29.61 -18.55 15.37
C TYR A 81 -28.62 -18.12 16.45
N ASN A 82 -27.62 -17.32 16.09
CA ASN A 82 -26.61 -16.83 17.02
C ASN A 82 -27.16 -15.63 17.82
N THR A 83 -27.35 -15.82 19.13
CA THR A 83 -27.98 -14.81 20.00
C THR A 83 -27.07 -13.61 20.30
N ASP A 84 -25.75 -13.74 20.16
CA ASP A 84 -24.82 -12.63 20.38
C ASP A 84 -24.79 -11.69 19.16
N THR A 85 -24.92 -12.26 17.95
CA THR A 85 -24.83 -11.51 16.68
C THR A 85 -26.20 -11.17 16.11
N GLY A 86 -27.27 -11.82 16.56
CA GLY A 86 -28.62 -11.64 16.03
C GLY A 86 -28.84 -12.24 14.64
N ASN A 87 -27.97 -13.16 14.20
CA ASN A 87 -27.99 -13.71 12.84
C ASN A 87 -28.35 -15.19 12.81
N LEU A 88 -29.03 -15.61 11.75
CA LEU A 88 -29.03 -17.00 11.33
C LEU A 88 -27.64 -17.31 10.76
N GLU A 89 -27.01 -18.42 11.13
CA GLU A 89 -25.69 -18.85 10.65
C GLU A 89 -25.75 -20.29 10.17
N PHE A 90 -24.96 -20.67 9.15
CA PHE A 90 -24.77 -22.06 8.74
C PHE A 90 -23.30 -22.49 8.81
N TYR A 91 -23.07 -23.76 9.15
CA TYR A 91 -21.73 -24.32 9.27
C TYR A 91 -21.17 -24.76 7.91
N GLN A 92 -19.93 -24.36 7.61
CA GLN A 92 -19.22 -24.70 6.36
C GLN A 92 -18.02 -25.65 6.59
N GLY A 93 -17.86 -26.17 7.80
CA GLY A 93 -16.75 -27.06 8.15
C GLY A 93 -15.55 -26.32 8.78
N LYS A 94 -14.63 -27.07 9.39
CA LYS A 94 -13.38 -26.57 9.98
C LYS A 94 -13.57 -25.41 10.96
N GLY A 95 -14.64 -25.43 11.75
CA GLY A 95 -14.98 -24.36 12.69
C GLY A 95 -15.56 -23.07 12.07
N VAL A 96 -15.82 -23.03 10.75
CA VAL A 96 -16.31 -21.84 10.05
C VAL A 96 -17.85 -21.79 10.02
N TRP A 97 -18.39 -20.64 10.41
CA TRP A 97 -19.83 -20.34 10.38
C TRP A 97 -20.09 -19.09 9.54
N LEU A 98 -21.04 -19.18 8.61
CA LEU A 98 -21.41 -18.10 7.71
C LEU A 98 -22.80 -17.54 8.09
N PRO A 99 -22.95 -16.23 8.30
CA PRO A 99 -24.24 -15.62 8.56
C PRO A 99 -25.13 -15.59 7.31
N LEU A 100 -26.41 -15.93 7.46
CA LEU A 100 -27.51 -15.85 6.49
C LEU A 100 -28.33 -14.55 6.63
N GLY A 101 -27.95 -13.65 7.55
CA GLY A 101 -28.60 -12.36 7.76
C GLY A 101 -27.63 -11.18 7.59
N ASN A 102 -28.06 -10.17 6.84
CA ASN A 102 -27.58 -8.78 6.60
C ASN A 102 -26.09 -8.41 6.60
N LYS A 103 -25.14 -9.30 6.88
CA LYS A 103 -23.70 -9.05 6.71
C LYS A 103 -22.95 -10.32 6.36
N ALA A 104 -22.96 -10.66 5.07
CA ALA A 104 -21.76 -11.03 4.30
C ALA A 104 -22.18 -11.47 2.90
N MET A 105 -22.72 -10.54 2.10
CA MET A 105 -22.47 -10.63 0.67
C MET A 105 -20.98 -10.29 0.53
N ILE A 106 -20.15 -11.25 0.12
CA ILE A 106 -18.72 -10.96 -0.07
C ILE A 106 -18.64 -10.02 -1.27
N PRO A 107 -18.34 -8.71 -1.07
CA PRO A 107 -18.50 -7.74 -2.16
C PRO A 107 -17.61 -8.07 -3.35
N SER A 108 -16.51 -8.79 -3.16
CA SER A 108 -15.60 -9.21 -4.23
C SER A 108 -16.23 -10.14 -5.27
N GLU A 109 -17.31 -10.85 -4.96
CA GLU A 109 -17.97 -11.81 -5.88
C GLU A 109 -19.12 -11.19 -6.69
N ILE A 110 -19.55 -9.97 -6.34
CA ILE A 110 -20.61 -9.24 -7.05
C ILE A 110 -20.00 -8.55 -8.28
N ALA A 111 -20.70 -8.55 -9.41
CA ALA A 111 -20.25 -7.85 -10.61
C ALA A 111 -20.33 -6.32 -10.45
N ILE A 112 -19.31 -5.61 -10.93
CA ILE A 112 -19.28 -4.13 -10.97
C ILE A 112 -20.28 -3.65 -12.01
N ASP A 113 -21.12 -2.66 -11.66
CA ASP A 113 -21.89 -1.88 -12.63
C ASP A 113 -21.16 -0.56 -12.90
N ALA A 114 -20.56 -0.46 -14.09
CA ALA A 114 -19.76 0.69 -14.49
C ALA A 114 -20.57 1.99 -14.64
N ASN A 115 -21.91 1.93 -14.62
CA ASN A 115 -22.76 3.11 -14.73
C ASN A 115 -23.07 3.76 -13.38
N VAL A 116 -22.82 3.06 -12.27
CA VAL A 116 -23.00 3.60 -10.92
C VAL A 116 -21.65 4.01 -10.36
N SER A 117 -21.56 5.23 -9.83
CA SER A 117 -20.32 5.77 -9.26
C SER A 117 -20.52 6.23 -7.83
N ILE A 118 -19.46 6.17 -7.04
CA ILE A 118 -19.40 6.74 -5.70
C ILE A 118 -18.48 7.95 -5.77
N ARG A 119 -18.84 9.07 -5.13
CA ARG A 119 -18.03 10.30 -5.10
C ARG A 119 -18.02 10.94 -3.72
N ALA A 120 -16.98 11.72 -3.44
CA ALA A 120 -16.95 12.63 -2.29
C ALA A 120 -18.16 13.57 -2.29
N TYR A 121 -18.67 13.88 -1.12
CA TYR A 121 -19.64 14.97 -0.96
C TYR A 121 -19.26 15.86 0.22
N ASP A 122 -19.07 17.15 -0.05
CA ASP A 122 -18.90 18.18 0.97
C ASP A 122 -20.24 18.94 1.15
N PRO A 123 -20.93 18.77 2.30
CA PRO A 123 -22.17 19.49 2.58
C PRO A 123 -22.00 21.00 2.70
N GLN A 124 -20.78 21.52 2.93
CA GLN A 124 -20.54 22.94 3.13
C GLN A 124 -20.43 23.76 1.83
N MET A 125 -20.35 23.11 0.68
CA MET A 125 -20.20 23.78 -0.63
C MET A 125 -21.49 23.86 -1.49
N ASP A 126 -22.63 23.31 -1.06
CA ASP A 126 -23.76 23.17 -1.99
C ASP A 126 -24.71 24.39 -2.03
N GLY A 127 -24.42 25.27 -2.98
CA GLY A 127 -25.43 26.03 -3.73
C GLY A 127 -25.31 25.88 -5.26
N SER A 128 -24.34 25.10 -5.76
CA SER A 128 -24.09 24.91 -7.20
C SER A 128 -23.04 23.82 -7.41
N LEU A 129 -23.48 22.58 -7.62
CA LEU A 129 -22.64 21.49 -8.11
C LEU A 129 -22.24 21.75 -9.57
N SER A 130 -21.21 22.55 -9.82
CA SER A 130 -20.53 22.56 -11.12
C SER A 130 -19.62 21.33 -11.21
N ASP A 131 -20.09 20.33 -11.98
CA ASP A 131 -19.31 19.32 -12.70
C ASP A 131 -17.79 19.24 -12.42
N GLY A 132 -17.44 18.73 -11.24
CA GLY A 132 -16.07 18.37 -10.90
C GLY A 132 -15.50 17.35 -11.88
N THR A 133 -14.47 17.77 -12.60
CA THR A 133 -13.67 16.98 -13.55
C THR A 133 -13.42 15.53 -13.08
N PRO A 134 -13.69 14.51 -13.92
CA PRO A 134 -13.36 13.12 -13.60
C PRO A 134 -11.83 12.94 -13.55
N GLY A 135 -11.27 12.79 -12.35
CA GLY A 135 -9.82 12.59 -12.19
C GLY A 135 -9.27 12.66 -10.76
N LYS A 136 -10.00 13.20 -9.78
CA LYS A 136 -9.48 13.36 -8.40
C LYS A 136 -10.05 12.31 -7.46
N GLN A 137 -9.40 11.14 -7.41
CA GLN A 137 -9.72 9.99 -6.54
C GLN A 137 -8.89 9.96 -5.23
N ARG A 138 -8.16 11.03 -4.90
CA ARG A 138 -7.25 11.08 -3.74
C ARG A 138 -7.91 11.89 -2.62
N TYR A 139 -8.24 11.27 -1.51
CA TYR A 139 -8.61 12.02 -0.31
C TYR A 139 -7.36 12.40 0.45
N ASP A 140 -7.10 13.69 0.40
CA ASP A 140 -6.25 14.36 1.34
C ASP A 140 -7.03 14.47 2.67
N ILE A 141 -6.65 13.71 3.70
CA ILE A 141 -7.24 13.89 5.04
C ILE A 141 -6.64 15.15 5.72
N ALA A 142 -5.72 15.87 5.06
CA ALA A 142 -5.32 17.24 5.36
C ALA A 142 -5.51 18.19 4.16
N GLN A 143 -6.72 18.28 3.60
CA GLN A 143 -7.14 19.55 3.03
C GLN A 143 -8.64 19.78 3.19
N THR A 144 -8.99 20.99 3.63
CA THR A 144 -10.25 21.61 3.22
C THR A 144 -10.14 21.92 1.73
N ASP A 145 -11.10 21.45 0.94
CA ASP A 145 -11.10 21.55 -0.52
C ASP A 145 -10.94 23.00 -0.98
N GLY A 146 -9.85 23.31 -1.68
CA GLY A 146 -9.58 24.68 -2.14
C GLY A 146 -8.38 24.91 -3.07
N ASP A 147 -7.50 23.93 -3.29
CA ASP A 147 -6.40 24.08 -4.25
C ASP A 147 -6.68 23.31 -5.57
N PRO A 148 -6.87 24.00 -6.71
CA PRO A 148 -7.08 23.35 -8.01
C PRO A 148 -5.92 22.44 -8.44
N GLY A 149 -4.73 22.54 -7.84
CA GLY A 149 -3.49 21.92 -8.31
C GLY A 149 -3.26 20.43 -8.02
N GLY A 150 -4.01 19.78 -7.12
CA GLY A 150 -3.81 18.34 -6.83
C GLY A 150 -2.45 17.97 -6.19
N ASN A 151 -1.73 18.96 -5.65
CA ASN A 151 -0.56 18.75 -4.81
C ASN A 151 -0.97 18.81 -3.34
N CYS A 152 -0.37 17.97 -2.50
CA CYS A 152 -0.34 18.19 -1.05
C CYS A 152 0.02 19.66 -0.82
N GLY A 153 -0.92 20.42 -0.23
CA GLY A 153 -1.09 21.85 -0.46
C GLY A 153 0.16 22.72 -0.33
N VAL A 154 0.17 23.83 -1.07
CA VAL A 154 1.10 24.94 -0.85
C VAL A 154 0.97 25.40 0.61
N ILE A 155 1.98 25.09 1.43
CA ILE A 155 1.99 25.44 2.85
C ILE A 155 2.37 26.93 2.96
N GLY A 156 1.36 27.80 3.14
CA GLY A 156 1.61 29.17 3.58
C GLY A 156 2.28 29.18 4.95
N ALA A 157 3.36 29.94 5.11
CA ALA A 157 4.08 30.09 6.37
C ALA A 157 3.12 30.45 7.52
N GLY A 158 2.91 29.52 8.46
CA GLY A 158 2.16 29.77 9.70
C GLY A 158 0.93 28.89 9.99
N ARG A 159 0.61 27.85 9.19
CA ARG A 159 -0.42 26.87 9.61
C ARG A 159 0.18 25.61 10.22
N ALA A 160 -0.34 25.23 11.38
CA ALA A 160 -0.23 23.88 11.90
C ALA A 160 -1.06 22.93 11.03
N SER A 161 -0.67 21.65 10.97
CA SER A 161 -1.46 20.60 10.33
C SER A 161 -2.94 20.70 10.74
N ASP A 162 -3.87 20.77 9.77
CA ASP A 162 -5.32 20.80 10.05
C ASP A 162 -5.78 19.55 10.84
N PHE A 163 -4.93 18.52 10.98
CA PHE A 163 -5.18 17.35 11.83
C PHE A 163 -5.23 17.64 13.34
N GLY A 164 -4.74 18.79 13.81
CA GLY A 164 -4.81 19.16 15.22
C GLY A 164 -6.23 19.34 15.75
N ASN A 165 -7.22 19.47 14.86
CA ASN A 165 -8.60 19.80 15.19
C ASN A 165 -9.62 18.83 14.58
N PHE A 166 -9.32 17.53 14.40
CA PHE A 166 -10.40 16.56 14.18
C PHE A 166 -11.28 16.51 15.44
N SER A 167 -12.30 17.37 15.48
CA SER A 167 -13.40 17.23 16.42
C SER A 167 -14.14 15.94 16.07
N GLY A 168 -14.92 15.37 17.01
CA GLY A 168 -15.67 14.13 16.74
C GLY A 168 -16.58 14.18 15.50
N ASN A 169 -16.87 15.38 14.97
CA ASN A 169 -17.65 15.59 13.76
C ASN A 169 -16.83 15.44 12.45
N ASP A 170 -15.52 15.68 12.49
CA ASP A 170 -14.65 15.62 11.29
C ASP A 170 -14.32 14.17 10.87
N LEU A 171 -14.56 13.21 11.78
CA LEU A 171 -14.43 11.78 11.54
C LEU A 171 -15.55 11.22 10.66
N LYS A 172 -16.63 11.96 10.41
CA LYS A 172 -17.76 11.53 9.59
C LYS A 172 -17.79 12.33 8.29
N LYS A 173 -17.52 11.66 7.16
CA LYS A 173 -17.61 12.26 5.82
C LYS A 173 -18.80 11.68 5.07
N TYR A 174 -19.24 12.41 4.05
CA TYR A 174 -20.36 12.04 3.22
C TYR A 174 -19.88 11.70 1.81
N TYR A 175 -20.55 10.71 1.21
CA TYR A 175 -20.32 10.28 -0.15
C TYR A 175 -21.67 10.17 -0.83
N VAL A 176 -21.69 10.39 -2.13
CA VAL A 176 -22.87 10.22 -2.95
C VAL A 176 -22.68 9.04 -3.87
N VAL A 177 -23.63 8.11 -3.84
CA VAL A 177 -23.79 7.06 -4.84
C VAL A 177 -24.71 7.61 -5.93
N GLU A 178 -24.18 7.74 -7.14
CA GLU A 178 -24.90 8.32 -8.29
C GLU A 178 -25.42 7.21 -9.19
N PHE A 179 -26.75 7.18 -9.36
CA PHE A 179 -27.47 6.29 -10.26
C PHE A 179 -27.91 7.07 -11.50
N PRO A 180 -27.64 6.59 -12.73
CA PRO A 180 -28.04 7.28 -13.96
C PRO A 180 -29.56 7.47 -14.09
N ASN A 181 -30.31 6.45 -13.65
CA ASN A 181 -31.77 6.44 -13.64
C ASN A 181 -32.26 5.68 -12.40
N ALA A 182 -32.68 6.40 -11.37
CA ALA A 182 -32.93 5.79 -10.06
C ALA A 182 -34.04 4.72 -10.03
N THR A 183 -34.98 4.76 -10.98
CA THR A 183 -36.04 3.75 -11.06
C THR A 183 -35.51 2.37 -11.43
N ASP A 184 -34.31 2.30 -11.99
CA ASP A 184 -33.66 1.05 -12.42
C ASP A 184 -32.89 0.38 -11.27
N TYR A 185 -32.92 0.95 -10.06
CA TYR A 185 -32.12 0.46 -8.94
C TYR A 185 -32.91 0.44 -7.62
N SER A 186 -32.61 -0.55 -6.77
CA SER A 186 -33.24 -0.71 -5.45
C SER A 186 -32.28 -1.34 -4.45
N HIS A 187 -32.67 -1.38 -3.17
CA HIS A 187 -31.96 -2.12 -2.11
C HIS A 187 -30.47 -1.74 -1.96
N LEU A 188 -30.17 -0.43 -1.86
CA LEU A 188 -28.81 0.03 -1.57
C LEU A 188 -28.34 -0.48 -0.21
N ARG A 189 -27.18 -1.13 -0.22
CA ARG A 189 -26.39 -1.55 0.92
C ARG A 189 -25.00 -0.96 0.82
N VAL A 190 -24.35 -0.77 1.96
CA VAL A 190 -22.99 -0.23 2.01
C VAL A 190 -22.08 -1.15 2.80
N ALA A 191 -20.87 -1.35 2.28
CA ALA A 191 -19.87 -2.17 2.93
C ALA A 191 -18.49 -1.54 2.82
N LYS A 192 -17.58 -1.94 3.71
CA LYS A 192 -16.15 -1.63 3.63
C LYS A 192 -15.37 -2.87 3.24
N GLY A 193 -14.27 -2.68 2.53
CA GLY A 193 -13.29 -3.74 2.28
C GLY A 193 -12.65 -4.20 3.57
N GLN A 194 -12.29 -5.48 3.60
CA GLN A 194 -11.58 -6.08 4.73
C GLN A 194 -10.09 -5.84 4.52
N TYR A 195 -9.49 -4.99 5.36
CA TYR A 195 -8.06 -4.71 5.37
C TYR A 195 -7.50 -4.90 6.78
N THR A 196 -6.18 -5.09 6.88
CA THR A 196 -5.44 -5.29 8.15
C THR A 196 -5.51 -4.09 9.09
N VAL A 197 -5.87 -2.92 8.57
CA VAL A 197 -5.93 -1.66 9.29
C VAL A 197 -7.33 -1.08 9.13
N ASP A 198 -8.01 -0.83 10.25
CA ASP A 198 -9.34 -0.22 10.25
C ASP A 198 -9.24 1.27 9.90
N ILE A 199 -9.21 1.60 8.60
CA ILE A 199 -9.31 2.98 8.11
C ILE A 199 -10.72 3.52 8.35
N VAL A 200 -11.72 2.72 7.98
CA VAL A 200 -13.15 3.01 8.14
C VAL A 200 -13.70 2.19 9.28
N THR A 201 -14.31 2.83 10.27
CA THR A 201 -14.91 2.17 11.43
C THR A 201 -16.39 1.87 11.21
N LYS A 202 -17.10 2.73 10.47
CA LYS A 202 -18.53 2.59 10.22
C LYS A 202 -18.91 3.17 8.85
N ILE A 203 -19.88 2.55 8.18
CA ILE A 203 -20.57 3.14 7.02
C ILE A 203 -22.08 3.02 7.26
N GLU A 204 -22.82 4.07 6.93
CA GLU A 204 -24.28 4.16 7.04
C GLU A 204 -24.87 4.74 5.75
N GLY A 205 -26.18 4.58 5.53
CA GLY A 205 -26.87 5.07 4.32
C GLY A 205 -27.55 3.99 3.49
N GLU A 206 -27.83 2.82 4.08
CA GLU A 206 -28.57 1.75 3.43
C GLU A 206 -30.04 2.15 3.18
N LYS A 207 -30.62 1.66 2.09
CA LYS A 207 -32.02 1.84 1.72
C LYS A 207 -32.61 0.55 1.18
N GLU A 208 -33.83 0.22 1.60
CA GLU A 208 -34.53 -1.00 1.17
C GLU A 208 -35.39 -0.83 -0.08
N ASN A 209 -35.75 0.40 -0.42
CA ASN A 209 -36.76 0.69 -1.45
C ASN A 209 -36.12 1.25 -2.73
N THR A 210 -36.96 1.79 -3.62
CA THR A 210 -36.54 2.57 -4.79
C THR A 210 -35.56 3.66 -4.38
N LEU A 211 -34.48 3.77 -5.14
CA LEU A 211 -33.42 4.74 -4.89
C LEU A 211 -33.77 6.09 -5.53
N SER A 212 -33.02 7.12 -5.16
CA SER A 212 -32.96 8.43 -5.84
C SER A 212 -31.73 8.46 -6.76
N ASN A 213 -31.66 9.43 -7.67
CA ASN A 213 -30.50 9.56 -8.58
C ASN A 213 -29.19 9.77 -7.81
N LYS A 214 -29.29 10.28 -6.58
CA LYS A 214 -28.19 10.50 -5.66
C LYS A 214 -28.57 9.95 -4.30
N GLU A 215 -27.75 9.04 -3.78
CA GLU A 215 -27.93 8.49 -2.45
C GLU A 215 -26.76 8.87 -1.55
N LEU A 216 -27.08 9.51 -0.43
CA LEU A 216 -26.09 9.97 0.53
C LEU A 216 -25.72 8.84 1.49
N ILE A 217 -24.45 8.47 1.51
CA ILE A 217 -23.89 7.54 2.48
C ILE A 217 -22.92 8.29 3.38
N SER A 218 -22.79 7.86 4.63
CA SER A 218 -21.88 8.46 5.59
C SER A 218 -20.84 7.47 6.05
N VAL A 219 -19.58 7.87 6.00
CA VAL A 219 -18.41 7.06 6.33
C VAL A 219 -17.76 7.65 7.58
N THR A 220 -17.63 6.85 8.62
CA THR A 220 -16.89 7.20 9.85
C THR A 220 -15.50 6.60 9.77
N PHE A 221 -14.48 7.46 9.86
CA PHE A 221 -13.08 7.08 9.89
C PHE A 221 -12.62 6.71 11.29
N ASN A 222 -11.49 6.03 11.38
CA ASN A 222 -10.84 5.72 12.64
C ASN A 222 -10.29 6.99 13.29
N ALA A 223 -10.57 7.20 14.58
CA ALA A 223 -10.07 8.35 15.33
C ALA A 223 -8.54 8.39 15.41
N ASN A 224 -7.87 7.23 15.34
CA ASN A 224 -6.42 7.12 15.36
C ASN A 224 -5.79 7.14 13.97
N LEU A 225 -6.56 7.46 12.92
CA LEU A 225 -6.08 7.39 11.53
C LEU A 225 -4.81 8.23 11.32
N LYS A 226 -4.63 9.34 12.08
CA LYS A 226 -3.41 10.15 12.09
C LYS A 226 -2.16 9.34 12.48
N ASP A 227 -2.26 8.52 13.52
CA ASP A 227 -1.13 7.80 14.09
C ASP A 227 -0.80 6.58 13.23
N ILE A 228 -1.86 6.01 12.64
CA ILE A 228 -1.78 4.88 11.72
C ILE A 228 -1.20 5.31 10.37
N ALA A 229 -1.59 6.48 9.86
CA ALA A 229 -1.12 6.99 8.58
C ALA A 229 0.22 7.73 8.67
N LYS A 230 0.73 8.03 9.87
CA LYS A 230 1.98 8.77 10.05
C LYS A 230 3.15 8.12 9.30
N GLY A 231 3.87 8.91 8.50
CA GLY A 231 5.00 8.45 7.68
C GLY A 231 4.61 7.60 6.47
N THR A 232 3.32 7.40 6.21
CA THR A 232 2.87 6.76 4.95
C THR A 232 2.98 7.76 3.80
N THR A 233 3.34 7.25 2.63
CA THR A 233 3.51 8.02 1.39
C THR A 233 2.43 7.61 0.39
N GLU A 234 2.41 8.18 -0.82
CA GLU A 234 1.51 7.68 -1.89
C GLU A 234 1.67 6.16 -2.13
N PHE A 235 2.88 5.63 -1.99
CA PHE A 235 3.20 4.22 -2.25
C PHE A 235 2.96 3.30 -1.06
N SER A 236 3.04 3.85 0.15
CA SER A 236 2.72 3.14 1.40
C SER A 236 1.38 3.58 1.99
N ALA A 237 0.54 4.21 1.16
CA ALA A 237 -0.75 4.71 1.58
C ALA A 237 -1.61 3.56 2.09
N LEU A 238 -2.32 3.83 3.18
CA LEU A 238 -3.30 2.90 3.70
C LEU A 238 -4.49 2.91 2.74
N LYS A 239 -4.87 1.74 2.24
CA LYS A 239 -5.97 1.61 1.30
C LYS A 239 -7.17 0.93 1.95
N THR A 240 -8.36 1.39 1.59
CA THR A 240 -9.60 0.66 1.84
C THR A 240 -10.59 0.90 0.72
N THR A 241 -11.59 0.04 0.57
CA THR A 241 -12.60 0.17 -0.49
C THR A 241 -13.96 0.38 0.15
N ILE A 242 -14.70 1.39 -0.29
CA ILE A 242 -16.12 1.52 0.00
C ILE A 242 -16.88 0.82 -1.13
N TYR A 243 -17.85 0.00 -0.75
CA TYR A 243 -18.75 -0.67 -1.66
C TYR A 243 -20.16 -0.12 -1.49
N ALA A 244 -20.80 0.22 -2.59
CA ALA A 244 -22.24 0.38 -2.69
C ALA A 244 -22.80 -0.83 -3.43
N ILE A 245 -23.60 -1.65 -2.77
CA ILE A 245 -24.20 -2.87 -3.32
C ILE A 245 -25.69 -2.59 -3.53
N PHE A 246 -26.24 -2.95 -4.67
CA PHE A 246 -27.63 -2.65 -5.02
C PHE A 246 -28.19 -3.70 -5.97
N VAL A 247 -29.50 -3.70 -6.15
CA VAL A 247 -30.21 -4.55 -7.11
C VAL A 247 -30.55 -3.69 -8.33
N ASN A 248 -30.13 -4.13 -9.52
CA ASN A 248 -30.46 -3.46 -10.78
C ASN A 248 -31.88 -3.81 -11.26
N LYS A 249 -32.31 -3.23 -12.39
CA LYS A 249 -33.64 -3.45 -12.99
C LYS A 249 -33.93 -4.90 -13.37
N ASP A 250 -32.88 -5.70 -13.58
CA ASP A 250 -32.98 -7.12 -13.96
C ASP A 250 -33.12 -8.02 -12.72
N GLY A 251 -33.06 -7.44 -11.51
CA GLY A 251 -33.07 -8.17 -10.25
C GLY A 251 -31.69 -8.69 -9.81
N ASP A 252 -30.63 -8.35 -10.55
CA ASP A 252 -29.27 -8.77 -10.23
C ASP A 252 -28.64 -7.87 -9.18
N PHE A 253 -27.91 -8.49 -8.24
CA PHE A 253 -26.99 -7.74 -7.41
C PHE A 253 -25.81 -7.23 -8.23
N ARG A 254 -25.53 -5.94 -8.05
CA ARG A 254 -24.41 -5.20 -8.63
C ARG A 254 -23.73 -4.37 -7.56
N LYS A 255 -22.53 -3.89 -7.87
CA LYS A 255 -21.79 -2.99 -6.98
C LYS A 255 -21.16 -1.83 -7.72
N ALA A 256 -20.94 -0.74 -6.98
CA ALA A 256 -19.97 0.28 -7.29
C ALA A 256 -18.87 0.27 -6.22
N GLU A 257 -17.65 0.59 -6.61
CA GLU A 257 -16.48 0.59 -5.74
C GLU A 257 -15.84 1.97 -5.69
N TYR A 258 -15.29 2.31 -4.54
CA TYR A 258 -14.48 3.50 -4.34
C TYR A 258 -13.25 3.15 -3.50
N GLU A 259 -12.06 3.25 -4.08
CA GLU A 259 -10.81 3.08 -3.33
C GLU A 259 -10.47 4.38 -2.59
N LEU A 260 -10.49 4.31 -1.26
CA LEU A 260 -9.91 5.30 -0.38
C LEU A 260 -8.42 5.03 -0.21
N SER A 261 -7.61 6.06 -0.40
CA SER A 261 -6.19 6.06 -0.10
C SER A 261 -5.91 7.12 0.95
N VAL A 262 -5.27 6.74 2.05
CA VAL A 262 -4.93 7.63 3.17
C VAL A 262 -3.41 7.64 3.34
N MET A 263 -2.82 8.82 3.28
CA MET A 263 -1.37 9.01 3.43
C MET A 263 -1.03 10.16 4.37
N ASP A 264 0.19 10.16 4.92
CA ASP A 264 0.72 11.32 5.65
C ASP A 264 1.03 12.43 4.65
N CYS A 265 0.33 13.55 4.79
CA CYS A 265 0.51 14.71 3.91
C CYS A 265 1.71 15.57 4.32
N LEU A 266 2.36 15.25 5.44
CA LEU A 266 3.72 15.71 5.75
C LEU A 266 4.75 14.85 5.02
N GLY A 267 4.61 14.76 3.69
CA GLY A 267 5.62 14.16 2.84
C GLY A 267 6.90 14.96 2.95
N CYS A 268 8.04 14.28 3.04
CA CYS A 268 9.30 15.01 2.98
C CYS A 268 9.50 15.55 1.57
N GLY A 269 10.06 16.75 1.48
CA GLY A 269 10.16 17.43 0.21
C GLY A 269 10.55 18.87 0.34
N VAL A 270 10.55 19.53 -0.81
CA VAL A 270 11.04 20.89 -0.93
C VAL A 270 10.28 21.64 -2.01
N HIS A 271 9.88 22.87 -1.71
CA HIS A 271 9.38 23.79 -2.72
C HIS A 271 10.52 24.32 -3.58
N LEU A 272 10.59 23.84 -4.81
CA LEU A 272 11.35 24.51 -5.88
C LEU A 272 10.54 25.70 -6.40
N THR A 273 11.17 26.60 -7.17
CA THR A 273 10.58 27.88 -7.60
C THR A 273 9.13 27.80 -8.09
N ASN A 274 8.73 26.73 -8.79
CA ASN A 274 7.39 26.55 -9.33
C ASN A 274 6.75 25.18 -9.04
N GLN A 275 7.35 24.35 -8.18
CA GLN A 275 6.83 23.00 -7.94
C GLN A 275 7.26 22.44 -6.59
N TRP A 276 6.39 21.65 -5.98
CA TRP A 276 6.78 20.78 -4.89
C TRP A 276 7.55 19.58 -5.45
N LEU A 277 8.77 19.34 -4.96
CA LEU A 277 9.53 18.14 -5.26
C LEU A 277 9.45 17.19 -4.06
N PRO A 278 8.81 16.01 -4.20
CA PRO A 278 8.88 14.98 -3.18
C PRO A 278 10.33 14.53 -2.98
N VAL A 279 10.78 14.44 -1.74
CA VAL A 279 12.10 13.92 -1.38
C VAL A 279 11.88 12.80 -0.37
N GLY A 280 12.56 11.67 -0.52
CA GLY A 280 12.46 10.57 0.43
C GLY A 280 12.78 11.07 1.84
N CYS A 281 11.90 10.79 2.82
CA CYS A 281 12.09 11.22 4.21
C CYS A 281 13.35 10.67 4.85
N TYR A 282 13.78 9.51 4.39
CA TYR A 282 14.96 8.84 4.88
C TYR A 282 15.93 8.57 3.74
N ASN A 283 17.21 8.42 4.09
CA ASN A 283 18.15 7.81 3.17
C ASN A 283 17.75 6.36 2.90
N LEU A 284 18.11 5.85 1.73
CA LEU A 284 17.80 4.48 1.36
C LEU A 284 18.45 3.48 2.35
N GLY A 285 17.70 2.43 2.70
CA GLY A 285 18.11 1.43 3.70
C GLY A 285 17.68 1.72 5.15
N VAL A 286 17.11 2.90 5.43
CA VAL A 286 16.47 3.17 6.73
C VAL A 286 15.04 2.59 6.74
N ILE A 287 14.68 1.90 7.83
CA ILE A 287 13.32 1.37 8.02
C ILE A 287 12.41 2.50 8.53
N PRO A 288 11.37 2.90 7.78
CA PRO A 288 10.45 3.95 8.21
C PRO A 288 9.83 3.65 9.59
N GLY A 289 9.68 4.68 10.42
CA GLY A 289 9.08 4.56 11.76
C GLY A 289 10.05 4.12 12.86
N THR A 290 11.29 3.73 12.53
CA THR A 290 12.31 3.46 13.56
C THR A 290 12.96 4.73 14.10
N ILE A 291 12.96 5.81 13.31
CA ILE A 291 13.54 7.12 13.61
C ILE A 291 12.62 8.21 13.03
N ALA A 292 12.56 9.38 13.66
CA ALA A 292 11.80 10.50 13.11
C ALA A 292 12.53 11.08 11.87
N PRO A 293 11.83 11.51 10.80
CA PRO A 293 12.47 12.05 9.59
C PRO A 293 13.36 13.27 9.86
N ASP A 294 13.02 14.02 10.90
CA ASP A 294 13.69 15.23 11.39
C ASP A 294 14.67 14.95 12.54
N ASP A 295 14.88 13.68 12.89
CA ASP A 295 15.78 13.30 13.98
C ASP A 295 17.25 13.54 13.58
N PRO A 296 17.96 14.43 14.28
CA PRO A 296 19.37 14.69 14.04
C PRO A 296 20.29 13.55 14.44
N ASP A 297 19.80 12.52 15.16
CA ASP A 297 20.64 11.44 15.64
C ASP A 297 21.22 10.60 14.48
N SER A 298 22.50 10.27 14.65
CA SER A 298 23.35 9.47 13.74
C SER A 298 22.82 8.07 13.38
N GLY A 299 21.64 7.71 13.91
CA GLY A 299 20.87 6.51 13.60
C GLY A 299 20.23 6.53 12.22
N ASN A 300 20.17 7.68 11.52
CA ASN A 300 19.99 7.75 10.06
C ASN A 300 21.22 7.16 9.30
N GLY A 301 21.81 6.10 9.84
CA GLY A 301 22.80 5.23 9.24
C GLY A 301 22.16 4.54 8.04
N SER A 302 22.14 5.27 6.96
CA SER A 302 21.82 4.81 5.62
C SER A 302 22.68 3.62 5.26
N ALA A 303 22.09 2.71 4.50
CA ALA A 303 22.90 1.73 3.79
C ALA A 303 23.80 2.48 2.79
N LEU A 304 25.01 1.96 2.57
CA LEU A 304 26.02 2.60 1.72
C LEU A 304 26.08 1.88 0.37
N TYR A 305 25.69 2.56 -0.69
CA TYR A 305 25.57 1.97 -2.03
C TYR A 305 26.82 2.27 -2.84
N GLN A 306 27.22 1.37 -3.73
CA GLN A 306 28.21 1.68 -4.77
C GLN A 306 27.49 2.11 -6.04
N TRP A 307 28.05 3.10 -6.74
CA TRP A 307 27.34 3.76 -7.83
C TRP A 307 26.95 2.80 -8.95
N GLY A 308 25.69 2.75 -9.35
CA GLY A 308 25.22 1.85 -10.40
C GLY A 308 24.89 0.41 -9.96
N ARG A 309 25.01 0.08 -8.67
CA ARG A 309 24.60 -1.23 -8.13
C ARG A 309 23.16 -1.20 -7.61
N ILE A 310 22.42 -2.29 -7.85
CA ILE A 310 21.16 -2.55 -7.14
C ILE A 310 21.44 -2.99 -5.70
N SER A 311 20.42 -2.89 -4.84
CA SER A 311 20.45 -3.57 -3.53
C SER A 311 20.56 -5.08 -3.75
N ASP A 312 21.68 -5.65 -3.33
CA ASP A 312 21.97 -7.08 -3.36
C ASP A 312 22.52 -7.57 -2.00
N GLY A 313 22.45 -6.71 -0.98
CA GLY A 313 22.99 -6.93 0.35
C GLY A 313 24.35 -6.27 0.60
N HIS A 314 25.06 -5.77 -0.43
CA HIS A 314 26.36 -5.11 -0.25
C HIS A 314 26.29 -3.88 0.65
N GLU A 315 25.17 -3.18 0.61
CA GLU A 315 24.92 -1.94 1.33
C GLU A 315 24.79 -2.14 2.85
N THR A 316 24.59 -3.40 3.28
CA THR A 316 24.47 -3.81 4.69
C THR A 316 25.80 -4.07 5.37
N ALA A 317 26.93 -3.92 4.66
CA ALA A 317 28.27 -4.08 5.22
C ALA A 317 28.44 -3.15 6.43
N THR A 318 28.38 -3.75 7.61
CA THR A 318 28.17 -3.09 8.90
C THR A 318 29.34 -2.21 9.32
N LYS A 319 29.05 -1.25 10.22
CA LYS A 319 29.99 -0.41 11.01
C LYS A 319 31.13 -1.17 11.72
N THR A 320 31.19 -2.49 11.62
CA THR A 320 32.23 -3.35 12.21
C THR A 320 33.42 -3.57 11.27
N TYR A 321 33.73 -2.63 10.38
CA TYR A 321 35.01 -2.61 9.69
C TYR A 321 36.07 -2.14 10.70
N GLN A 322 36.69 -3.08 11.40
CA GLN A 322 37.85 -2.79 12.23
C GLN A 322 38.95 -2.20 11.33
N PRO A 323 39.55 -1.06 11.70
CA PRO A 323 40.64 -0.49 10.93
C PRO A 323 41.81 -1.47 11.01
N PHE A 324 42.22 -2.02 9.88
CA PHE A 324 43.61 -2.43 9.68
C PHE A 324 44.20 -3.42 10.70
N VAL A 325 43.43 -4.40 11.20
CA VAL A 325 44.09 -5.67 11.56
C VAL A 325 44.40 -6.31 10.23
N ALA A 326 45.68 -6.47 9.91
CA ALA A 326 46.17 -7.14 8.71
C ALA A 326 45.33 -8.40 8.43
N LEU A 327 44.33 -8.24 7.55
CA LEU A 327 43.51 -9.34 7.11
C LEU A 327 44.44 -10.20 6.27
N GLY A 328 44.73 -11.40 6.77
CA GLY A 328 45.09 -12.49 5.87
C GLY A 328 44.10 -12.46 4.73
N GLU A 329 44.64 -12.29 3.52
CA GLU A 329 43.95 -12.19 2.23
C GLU A 329 42.45 -11.92 2.35
N ILE A 330 42.05 -10.66 2.15
CA ILE A 330 40.79 -10.44 1.41
C ILE A 330 41.02 -11.22 0.11
N THR A 331 40.53 -12.46 0.08
CA THR A 331 40.70 -13.33 -1.08
C THR A 331 39.80 -12.73 -2.13
N PHE A 332 40.38 -11.82 -2.92
CA PHE A 332 39.78 -11.36 -4.15
C PHE A 332 39.44 -12.64 -4.90
N PRO A 333 38.18 -12.88 -5.28
CA PRO A 333 37.88 -13.99 -6.14
C PRO A 333 38.70 -13.78 -7.42
N THR A 334 39.76 -14.56 -7.56
CA THR A 334 40.64 -14.67 -8.74
C THR A 334 39.90 -15.23 -9.93
N ALA A 335 38.62 -15.60 -9.75
CA ALA A 335 37.69 -15.85 -10.83
C ALA A 335 37.63 -14.61 -11.76
N PRO A 336 37.72 -14.82 -13.09
CA PRO A 336 37.60 -13.75 -14.08
C PRO A 336 36.32 -12.93 -13.84
N LEU A 337 36.36 -11.65 -14.19
CA LEU A 337 35.29 -10.68 -14.01
C LEU A 337 34.12 -10.90 -15.01
N ASP A 338 33.87 -12.16 -15.39
CA ASP A 338 33.03 -12.58 -16.51
C ASP A 338 31.60 -12.94 -16.08
N SER A 339 31.27 -12.84 -14.79
CA SER A 339 29.92 -13.11 -14.30
C SER A 339 29.18 -11.83 -13.92
N LEU A 340 29.18 -10.82 -14.79
CA LEU A 340 28.19 -9.74 -14.68
C LEU A 340 26.84 -10.23 -15.19
N THR A 341 25.75 -9.77 -14.59
CA THR A 341 24.40 -9.96 -15.15
C THR A 341 24.23 -9.13 -16.43
N VAL A 342 23.12 -9.35 -17.15
CA VAL A 342 22.76 -8.56 -18.34
C VAL A 342 22.62 -7.04 -18.04
N HIS A 343 22.51 -6.67 -16.76
CA HIS A 343 22.41 -5.28 -16.30
C HIS A 343 23.71 -4.76 -15.68
N GLY A 344 24.84 -5.44 -15.91
CA GLY A 344 26.15 -5.02 -15.40
C GLY A 344 26.35 -5.26 -13.90
N GLN A 345 25.49 -6.05 -13.24
CA GLN A 345 25.58 -6.31 -11.79
C GLN A 345 26.54 -7.48 -11.50
N PRO A 346 27.27 -7.47 -10.38
CA PRO A 346 28.06 -8.63 -9.97
C PRO A 346 27.17 -9.85 -9.72
N SER A 347 27.59 -11.04 -10.16
CA SER A 347 26.93 -12.31 -9.81
C SER A 347 27.90 -13.29 -9.14
N GLY A 348 27.38 -14.40 -8.62
CA GLY A 348 28.17 -15.42 -7.95
C GLY A 348 28.80 -14.93 -6.63
N GLN A 349 30.09 -15.18 -6.43
CA GLN A 349 30.78 -14.94 -5.15
C GLN A 349 30.93 -13.45 -4.76
N ARG A 350 30.63 -12.52 -5.67
CA ARG A 350 30.71 -11.06 -5.47
C ARG A 350 29.36 -10.43 -5.11
N ALA A 351 28.24 -11.14 -5.30
CA ALA A 351 26.92 -10.65 -4.92
C ALA A 351 26.85 -10.41 -3.40
N GLY A 352 26.29 -9.27 -3.01
CA GLY A 352 26.12 -8.90 -1.60
C GLY A 352 27.40 -8.46 -0.88
N LYS A 353 28.51 -8.23 -1.60
CA LYS A 353 29.78 -7.74 -1.04
C LYS A 353 30.16 -6.40 -1.63
N LEU A 354 30.79 -5.53 -0.84
CA LEU A 354 31.46 -4.33 -1.35
C LEU A 354 32.66 -4.73 -2.23
N ILE A 355 32.79 -4.04 -3.36
CA ILE A 355 33.91 -4.23 -4.30
C ILE A 355 34.89 -3.08 -4.10
N LEU A 356 36.07 -3.38 -3.58
CA LEU A 356 37.12 -2.40 -3.30
C LEU A 356 38.16 -2.41 -4.41
N SER A 357 38.85 -1.29 -4.59
CA SER A 357 40.01 -1.22 -5.47
C SER A 357 41.17 -2.03 -4.89
N SER A 358 41.64 -3.05 -5.61
CA SER A 358 42.90 -3.72 -5.27
C SER A 358 44.06 -2.81 -5.66
N ALA A 359 44.95 -2.50 -4.72
CA ALA A 359 46.08 -1.61 -4.95
C ALA A 359 47.17 -2.16 -5.89
N GLU A 360 47.11 -3.41 -6.35
CA GLU A 360 48.33 -4.11 -6.79
C GLU A 360 48.38 -4.76 -8.19
N SER A 361 47.39 -4.68 -9.10
CA SER A 361 47.60 -5.36 -10.39
C SER A 361 46.97 -4.84 -11.68
N GLU A 362 46.15 -3.79 -11.69
CA GLU A 362 45.72 -3.19 -12.96
C GLU A 362 45.54 -1.67 -12.80
N PRO A 363 46.16 -0.83 -13.64
CA PRO A 363 46.14 0.63 -13.48
C PRO A 363 44.77 1.32 -13.62
N TYR A 364 43.69 0.57 -13.89
CA TYR A 364 42.39 1.14 -14.28
C TYR A 364 41.17 0.63 -13.47
N PHE A 365 41.30 -0.43 -12.66
CA PHE A 365 40.19 -0.95 -11.84
C PHE A 365 40.02 -0.25 -10.48
N GLY A 366 40.77 0.82 -10.26
CA GLY A 366 40.84 1.48 -8.96
C GLY A 366 39.63 2.36 -8.61
N ALA A 367 38.81 2.72 -9.60
CA ALA A 367 37.77 3.73 -9.41
C ALA A 367 36.36 3.25 -9.82
N ASP A 368 36.24 2.29 -10.73
CA ASP A 368 34.96 1.65 -11.08
C ASP A 368 34.93 0.20 -10.55
N TRP A 369 33.81 -0.22 -9.95
CA TRP A 369 33.63 -1.61 -9.54
C TRP A 369 33.23 -2.53 -10.70
N SER A 370 32.83 -1.96 -11.84
CA SER A 370 32.45 -2.67 -13.06
C SER A 370 33.57 -2.64 -14.11
N THR A 371 33.76 -3.75 -14.86
CA THR A 371 34.70 -3.78 -16.01
C THR A 371 34.24 -2.98 -17.20
N GLN A 372 32.92 -2.88 -17.37
CA GLN A 372 32.32 -2.15 -18.46
C GLN A 372 31.86 -0.82 -17.90
N HIS A 373 32.54 0.26 -18.29
CA HIS A 373 32.23 1.61 -17.85
C HIS A 373 30.82 2.03 -18.30
N HIS A 374 29.82 1.76 -17.48
CA HIS A 374 28.44 2.08 -17.78
C HIS A 374 28.10 3.44 -17.16
N SER A 375 27.71 4.41 -17.99
CA SER A 375 27.30 5.74 -17.53
C SER A 375 25.80 5.83 -17.19
N ALA A 376 25.02 4.81 -17.54
CA ALA A 376 23.55 4.80 -17.45
C ALA A 376 23.02 3.72 -16.48
N LEU A 377 23.78 3.34 -15.44
CA LEU A 377 23.33 2.31 -14.49
C LEU A 377 22.25 2.80 -13.53
N TRP A 378 22.31 4.07 -13.08
CA TRP A 378 21.29 4.68 -12.23
C TRP A 378 20.48 5.77 -12.95
N GLY A 379 20.83 6.08 -14.19
CA GLY A 379 20.18 7.11 -14.99
C GLY A 379 20.18 6.79 -16.48
N ASP A 380 19.97 7.79 -17.32
CA ASP A 380 20.05 7.65 -18.79
C ASP A 380 21.45 7.98 -19.37
N GLY A 381 22.44 8.22 -18.50
CA GLY A 381 23.81 8.57 -18.88
C GLY A 381 24.02 10.02 -19.31
N SER A 382 22.98 10.85 -19.26
CA SER A 382 23.09 12.28 -19.54
C SER A 382 23.53 13.10 -18.33
N GLN A 383 23.92 14.35 -18.58
CA GLN A 383 24.16 15.38 -17.56
C GLN A 383 23.00 16.39 -17.48
N ASN A 384 21.81 15.96 -17.88
CA ASN A 384 20.64 16.82 -17.90
C ASN A 384 20.14 17.13 -16.49
N LEU A 385 19.37 18.21 -16.37
CA LEU A 385 18.69 18.58 -15.12
C LEU A 385 17.81 17.43 -14.62
N HIS A 386 17.11 16.78 -15.54
CA HIS A 386 16.27 15.63 -15.25
C HIS A 386 16.87 14.41 -15.94
N VAL A 387 17.38 13.51 -15.14
CA VAL A 387 17.83 12.20 -15.58
C VAL A 387 16.71 11.20 -15.33
N ASN A 388 16.33 10.42 -16.35
CA ASN A 388 15.33 9.37 -16.18
C ASN A 388 15.88 8.22 -15.33
N LYS A 389 15.02 7.61 -14.53
CA LYS A 389 15.36 6.39 -13.79
C LYS A 389 15.74 5.26 -14.74
N SER A 390 16.72 4.46 -14.36
CA SER A 390 17.12 3.26 -15.09
C SER A 390 16.89 1.99 -14.26
N VAL A 391 17.16 0.83 -14.87
CA VAL A 391 16.87 -0.48 -14.28
C VAL A 391 17.66 -0.77 -13.00
N ASN A 392 18.86 -0.20 -12.81
CA ASN A 392 19.63 -0.45 -11.58
C ASN A 392 19.47 0.64 -10.51
N ASP A 393 18.63 1.65 -10.74
CA ASP A 393 18.32 2.66 -9.73
C ASP A 393 17.62 1.97 -8.53
N PRO A 394 18.22 2.02 -7.32
CA PRO A 394 17.75 1.29 -6.15
C PRO A 394 16.59 1.98 -5.43
N CYS A 395 16.19 3.18 -5.86
CA CYS A 395 15.03 3.86 -5.28
C CYS A 395 13.72 3.09 -5.56
N PRO A 396 12.71 3.20 -4.69
CA PRO A 396 11.42 2.55 -4.90
C PRO A 396 10.69 3.09 -6.14
N LEU A 397 9.63 2.39 -6.57
CA LEU A 397 8.79 2.84 -7.69
C LEU A 397 8.28 4.28 -7.45
N GLY A 398 8.32 5.11 -8.50
CA GLY A 398 7.93 6.53 -8.44
C GLY A 398 8.96 7.45 -7.77
N PHE A 399 10.10 6.90 -7.36
CA PHE A 399 11.27 7.64 -6.92
C PHE A 399 12.50 7.26 -7.74
N LYS A 400 13.43 8.20 -7.86
CA LYS A 400 14.73 8.01 -8.51
C LYS A 400 15.86 8.61 -7.69
N ILE A 401 17.09 8.21 -7.99
CA ILE A 401 18.27 8.95 -7.55
C ILE A 401 18.28 10.30 -8.28
N PRO A 402 18.44 11.43 -7.55
CA PRO A 402 18.45 12.75 -8.16
C PRO A 402 19.67 12.94 -9.06
N ALA A 403 19.49 13.67 -10.15
CA ALA A 403 20.60 14.22 -10.92
C ALA A 403 21.37 15.25 -10.07
N LEU A 404 22.62 15.54 -10.43
CA LEU A 404 23.43 16.55 -9.75
C LEU A 404 22.72 17.90 -9.68
N GLN A 405 22.18 18.35 -10.81
CA GLN A 405 21.50 19.64 -10.89
C GLN A 405 20.19 19.66 -10.09
N GLU A 406 19.48 18.53 -9.96
CA GLU A 406 18.32 18.41 -9.06
C GLU A 406 18.74 18.57 -7.60
N MET A 407 19.86 17.96 -7.19
CA MET A 407 20.41 18.15 -5.85
C MET A 407 20.85 19.59 -5.59
N GLU A 408 21.41 20.27 -6.58
CA GLU A 408 21.75 21.70 -6.48
C GLU A 408 20.49 22.55 -6.26
N GLN A 409 19.39 22.27 -6.97
CA GLN A 409 18.11 22.98 -6.75
C GLN A 409 17.54 22.72 -5.36
N ILE A 410 17.60 21.47 -4.87
CA ILE A 410 17.19 21.13 -3.51
C ILE A 410 18.02 21.92 -2.49
N ALA A 411 19.33 21.95 -2.66
CA ALA A 411 20.25 22.62 -1.74
C ALA A 411 20.03 24.14 -1.64
N LEU A 412 19.57 24.79 -2.71
CA LEU A 412 19.20 26.22 -2.65
C LEU A 412 18.10 26.52 -1.63
N GLN A 413 17.29 25.51 -1.28
CA GLN A 413 16.20 25.62 -0.32
C GLN A 413 16.57 25.11 1.07
N MET A 414 17.86 24.79 1.31
CA MET A 414 18.31 24.21 2.57
C MET A 414 19.26 25.12 3.34
N GLU A 415 19.27 24.99 4.66
CA GLU A 415 20.22 25.62 5.56
C GLU A 415 20.77 24.63 6.57
N LEU A 416 21.91 24.96 7.16
CA LEU A 416 22.52 24.14 8.18
C LEU A 416 21.63 24.13 9.43
N ASN A 417 21.29 22.94 9.93
CA ASN A 417 20.55 22.82 11.19
C ASN A 417 21.36 23.48 12.33
N PRO A 418 20.73 24.22 13.25
CA PRO A 418 21.41 24.79 14.43
C PRO A 418 22.27 23.79 15.23
N ALA A 419 21.88 22.52 15.27
CA ALA A 419 22.63 21.45 15.93
C ALA A 419 23.85 20.95 15.11
N GLN A 420 24.02 21.43 13.88
CA GLN A 420 25.11 21.07 12.96
C GLN A 420 25.22 19.56 12.67
N THR A 421 24.08 18.87 12.70
CA THR A 421 23.95 17.42 12.47
C THR A 421 23.53 17.09 11.04
N GLY A 422 23.12 18.10 10.28
CA GLY A 422 22.71 17.98 8.89
C GLY A 422 22.09 19.27 8.38
N TRP A 423 21.46 19.18 7.23
CA TRP A 423 20.80 20.29 6.55
C TRP A 423 19.29 20.14 6.64
N VAL A 424 18.60 21.24 6.95
CA VAL A 424 17.14 21.33 7.04
C VAL A 424 16.61 22.26 5.95
N ASN A 425 15.31 22.21 5.69
CA ASN A 425 14.67 23.19 4.80
C ASN A 425 14.70 24.61 5.42
N LYS A 426 14.97 25.64 4.60
CA LYS A 426 14.90 27.07 5.00
C LYS A 426 13.48 27.50 5.36
N ASN A 427 12.49 26.92 4.70
CA ASN A 427 11.09 27.25 4.91
C ASN A 427 10.55 26.47 6.11
N ALA A 428 10.22 27.19 7.18
CA ALA A 428 9.58 26.63 8.35
C ALA A 428 8.22 26.01 7.96
N GLY A 429 8.14 24.67 7.97
CA GLY A 429 6.93 23.92 7.61
C GLY A 429 7.21 22.73 6.69
N ASP A 430 8.26 22.82 5.87
CA ASP A 430 8.69 21.73 5.00
C ASP A 430 9.54 20.73 5.79
N ARG A 431 9.23 19.43 5.68
CA ARG A 431 10.01 18.38 6.35
C ARG A 431 11.09 17.85 5.40
N LEU A 432 12.26 18.47 5.41
CA LEU A 432 13.44 17.89 4.77
C LEU A 432 14.62 17.95 5.72
N PHE A 433 15.20 16.78 6.00
CA PHE A 433 16.45 16.67 6.72
C PHE A 433 17.42 15.77 5.96
N ILE A 434 18.59 16.32 5.64
CA ILE A 434 19.70 15.59 5.03
C ILE A 434 20.82 15.49 6.07
N PRO A 435 20.97 14.34 6.74
CA PRO A 435 21.94 14.17 7.81
C PRO A 435 23.37 14.20 7.28
N PHE A 436 24.31 14.50 8.17
CA PHE A 436 25.71 14.18 7.92
C PHE A 436 25.97 12.68 8.08
N THR A 437 26.61 12.07 7.08
CA THR A 437 26.74 10.63 6.90
C THR A 437 28.21 10.22 6.74
N SER A 438 28.49 8.94 7.00
CA SER A 438 29.78 8.32 6.69
C SER A 438 29.83 7.85 5.25
N TYR A 439 31.03 7.56 4.77
CA TYR A 439 31.24 6.86 3.50
C TYR A 439 32.39 5.86 3.61
N ILE A 440 32.42 4.88 2.71
CA ILE A 440 33.53 3.95 2.55
C ILE A 440 34.27 4.34 1.27
N SER A 441 35.56 4.65 1.39
CA SER A 441 36.41 4.93 0.23
C SER A 441 36.63 3.66 -0.60
N GLN A 442 37.07 3.82 -1.85
CA GLN A 442 37.43 2.73 -2.76
C GLN A 442 38.42 1.71 -2.14
N ASN A 443 39.28 2.14 -1.20
CA ASN A 443 40.25 1.29 -0.51
C ASN A 443 39.67 0.59 0.73
N GLY A 444 38.37 0.69 0.98
CA GLY A 444 37.70 0.10 2.14
C GLY A 444 37.90 0.86 3.44
N ILE A 445 38.55 2.03 3.41
CA ILE A 445 38.68 2.89 4.59
C ILE A 445 37.31 3.52 4.86
N VAL A 446 36.76 3.20 6.04
CA VAL A 446 35.57 3.85 6.58
C VAL A 446 35.98 5.25 7.03
N ASN A 447 35.41 6.24 6.38
CA ASN A 447 35.46 7.61 6.87
C ASN A 447 34.17 7.82 7.66
N GLU A 448 34.23 7.45 8.92
CA GLU A 448 33.17 7.74 9.89
C GLU A 448 32.93 9.24 9.88
N GLN A 449 31.64 9.64 9.81
CA GLN A 449 31.14 11.02 9.81
C GLN A 449 32.28 12.02 9.87
N SER A 450 32.92 12.32 8.73
CA SER A 450 33.90 13.39 8.76
C SER A 450 33.10 14.58 9.22
N GLN A 451 33.40 15.11 10.41
CA GLN A 451 32.56 16.12 11.05
C GLN A 451 32.33 17.30 10.11
N ASP A 452 33.16 17.42 9.08
CA ASP A 452 33.20 18.54 8.18
C ASP A 452 32.53 18.29 6.83
N ASN A 453 32.34 17.04 6.36
CA ASN A 453 31.79 16.74 5.03
C ASN A 453 30.91 15.47 4.97
N SER A 454 29.89 15.49 4.11
CA SER A 454 29.07 14.33 3.77
C SER A 454 28.75 14.29 2.29
N PHE A 455 28.63 13.07 1.76
CA PHE A 455 28.50 12.82 0.34
C PHE A 455 27.22 12.04 0.06
N TYR A 456 26.54 12.44 -1.01
CA TYR A 456 25.35 11.76 -1.52
C TYR A 456 25.56 11.43 -2.98
N TRP A 457 25.15 10.22 -3.36
CA TRP A 457 25.19 9.84 -4.77
C TRP A 457 24.21 10.66 -5.58
N THR A 458 24.60 10.96 -6.82
CA THR A 458 23.71 11.46 -7.86
C THR A 458 23.63 10.45 -9.00
N ALA A 459 22.56 10.50 -9.79
CA ALA A 459 22.41 9.68 -10.99
C ALA A 459 23.31 10.16 -12.14
N THR A 460 24.02 11.28 -11.97
CA THR A 460 24.81 11.93 -13.02
C THR A 460 26.22 11.34 -13.08
N ASN A 461 26.59 10.80 -14.24
CA ASN A 461 27.94 10.32 -14.51
C ASN A 461 28.91 11.49 -14.75
N ASP A 462 30.15 11.38 -14.27
CA ASP A 462 31.20 12.35 -14.59
C ASP A 462 31.82 12.03 -15.95
N ALA A 463 31.29 12.66 -17.00
CA ALA A 463 31.77 12.49 -18.37
C ALA A 463 33.15 13.12 -18.60
N SER A 464 33.67 13.93 -17.66
CA SER A 464 35.01 14.49 -17.72
C SER A 464 36.08 13.56 -17.13
N ALA A 465 35.65 12.55 -16.36
CA ALA A 465 36.53 11.52 -15.86
C ALA A 465 37.06 10.68 -17.03
N THR A 466 38.38 10.60 -17.14
CA THR A 466 39.11 9.97 -18.25
C THR A 466 38.70 8.52 -18.54
N HIS A 467 37.97 7.85 -17.62
CA HIS A 467 37.52 6.47 -17.78
C HIS A 467 36.07 6.23 -17.34
N ASN A 468 35.21 7.27 -17.21
CA ASN A 468 33.86 7.11 -16.63
C ASN A 468 33.85 6.33 -15.30
N ASP A 469 34.96 6.40 -14.58
CA ASP A 469 35.25 5.67 -13.36
C ASP A 469 34.81 6.45 -12.11
N ALA A 470 34.44 7.71 -12.30
CA ALA A 470 33.83 8.55 -11.30
C ALA A 470 32.36 8.86 -11.64
N ALA A 471 31.59 9.11 -10.61
CA ALA A 471 30.26 9.69 -10.72
C ALA A 471 30.19 10.97 -9.89
N TRP A 472 29.28 11.86 -10.28
CA TRP A 472 29.05 13.07 -9.52
C TRP A 472 28.41 12.73 -8.17
N ILE A 473 28.93 13.38 -7.16
CA ILE A 473 28.41 13.40 -5.82
C ILE A 473 27.96 14.79 -5.47
N PHE A 474 26.96 14.85 -4.62
CA PHE A 474 26.59 16.07 -3.95
C PHE A 474 27.25 16.10 -2.58
N ALA A 475 28.09 17.11 -2.33
CA ALA A 475 28.83 17.27 -1.09
C ALA A 475 28.24 18.41 -0.24
N TYR A 476 27.99 18.09 1.03
CA TYR A 476 27.63 19.06 2.06
C TYR A 476 28.79 19.21 3.02
N SER A 477 29.09 20.45 3.43
CA SER A 477 30.08 20.72 4.45
C SER A 477 29.44 21.30 5.71
N ARG A 478 29.97 20.97 6.89
CA ARG A 478 29.59 21.59 8.16
C ARG A 478 30.19 22.99 8.31
N ASN A 479 31.44 23.15 7.84
CA ASN A 479 32.24 24.35 8.09
C ASN A 479 32.08 25.43 7.01
N SER A 480 31.36 25.11 5.94
CA SER A 480 31.00 26.09 4.93
C SER A 480 29.50 26.04 4.68
N SER A 481 28.90 27.21 4.52
CA SER A 481 27.52 27.34 4.03
C SER A 481 27.41 26.97 2.54
N SER A 482 28.48 26.50 1.92
CA SER A 482 28.52 26.07 0.53
C SER A 482 28.28 24.58 0.41
N THR A 483 27.37 24.23 -0.49
CA THR A 483 27.34 22.92 -1.11
C THR A 483 28.30 22.89 -2.30
N ALA A 484 28.86 21.72 -2.59
CA ALA A 484 29.76 21.55 -3.71
C ALA A 484 29.40 20.30 -4.52
N ALA A 485 29.40 20.45 -5.84
CA ALA A 485 29.51 19.32 -6.74
C ALA A 485 30.95 18.80 -6.70
N GLY A 486 31.11 17.49 -6.54
CA GLY A 486 32.40 16.81 -6.67
C GLY A 486 32.23 15.50 -7.41
N SER A 487 33.32 14.88 -7.81
CA SER A 487 33.28 13.51 -8.34
C SER A 487 34.12 12.58 -7.48
N ILE A 488 33.65 11.34 -7.35
CA ILE A 488 34.35 10.28 -6.62
C ILE A 488 34.23 8.97 -7.37
N ALA A 489 35.20 8.09 -7.17
CA ALA A 489 35.20 6.73 -7.68
C ALA A 489 33.87 6.01 -7.40
N LYS A 490 33.28 5.40 -8.43
CA LYS A 490 32.08 4.58 -8.34
C LYS A 490 32.22 3.41 -7.36
N ALA A 491 33.46 2.95 -7.11
CA ALA A 491 33.80 1.93 -6.12
C ALA A 491 33.62 2.40 -4.66
N CYS A 492 33.50 3.70 -4.38
CA CYS A 492 33.13 4.16 -3.05
C CYS A 492 31.71 3.70 -2.67
N ALA A 493 31.46 3.52 -1.37
CA ALA A 493 30.12 3.25 -0.86
C ALA A 493 29.62 4.47 -0.09
N ILE A 494 28.60 5.15 -0.61
CA ILE A 494 28.05 6.36 -0.01
C ILE A 494 26.50 6.28 0.03
N PRO A 495 25.84 7.09 0.86
CA PRO A 495 24.38 7.11 0.98
C PRO A 495 23.66 7.53 -0.30
N VAL A 496 22.42 7.06 -0.41
CA VAL A 496 21.46 7.47 -1.45
C VAL A 496 20.28 8.18 -0.80
N ARG A 497 19.92 9.34 -1.35
CA ARG A 497 18.65 10.04 -1.07
C ARG A 497 17.82 10.01 -2.34
N CYS A 498 16.59 9.52 -2.25
CA CYS A 498 15.68 9.42 -3.40
C CYS A 498 14.82 10.67 -3.52
N ILE A 499 14.43 11.03 -4.74
CA ILE A 499 13.45 12.10 -5.04
C ILE A 499 12.31 11.55 -5.89
N GLY A 500 11.14 12.17 -5.84
CA GLY A 500 10.00 11.79 -6.67
C GLY A 500 10.35 11.93 -8.15
N GLU A 501 9.89 10.98 -8.98
CA GLU A 501 9.98 11.12 -10.42
C GLU A 501 9.12 12.30 -10.86
N LEU A 502 9.76 13.36 -11.35
CA LEU A 502 9.04 14.50 -11.93
C LEU A 502 8.29 14.00 -13.16
N THR A 503 6.96 13.95 -13.06
CA THR A 503 6.11 13.81 -14.22
C THR A 503 6.20 15.11 -14.99
N ILE A 504 7.10 15.16 -15.98
CA ILE A 504 7.06 16.20 -17.00
C ILE A 504 5.74 15.97 -17.73
N ASN A 505 4.69 16.70 -17.36
CA ASN A 505 3.46 16.76 -18.14
C ASN A 505 3.88 17.19 -19.55
N LYS A 506 3.86 16.24 -20.49
CA LYS A 506 4.16 16.48 -21.90
C LYS A 506 3.06 17.29 -22.57
#